data_AF-A0A7Y6M3W4-F1
#
_entry.id   AF-A0A7Y6M3W4-F1
#
_cell.length_a   1.000
_cell.length_b   1.000
_cell.length_c   1.000
_cell.angle_alpha   90.00
_cell.angle_beta   90.00
_cell.angle_gamma   90.00
#
_symmetry.space_group_name_H-M   'P 1'
#
loop_
_entity.id
_entity.type
_entity.pdbx_description
1 polymer ?
#
loop_
_entity_poly.entity_id
_entity_poly.type
_entity_poly.pdbx_seq_one_letter_code
_entity_poly.pdbx_strand_id
1 'polypeptide(L)' 'MSLPLAVVLALAGAAVTSAPAQARPCGLGNYCVTTYYSDSSWTTVVGQMVEECEGGGGSWGVRTIYKDFTERPC' A
#
# COMPACT_ATOMS: atom_id res chain seq x y z
N MET A 1 -32.48 -11.18 26.62
CA MET A 1 -31.82 -11.52 25.34
C MET A 1 -30.33 -11.64 25.58
N SER A 2 -29.79 -12.85 25.54
CA SER A 2 -28.35 -13.11 25.69
C SER A 2 -27.75 -13.11 24.28
N LEU A 3 -26.93 -12.11 23.92
CA LEU A 3 -26.19 -12.16 22.66
C LEU A 3 -25.25 -13.38 22.70
N PRO A 4 -25.31 -14.30 21.74
CA PRO A 4 -24.48 -15.50 21.77
C PRO A 4 -23.01 -15.09 21.60
N LEU A 5 -22.16 -15.57 22.50
CA LEU A 5 -20.70 -15.34 22.52
C LEU A 5 -20.06 -15.61 21.14
N ALA A 6 -20.64 -16.54 20.36
CA ALA A 6 -20.22 -16.86 19.00
C ALA A 6 -20.29 -15.67 18.02
N VAL A 7 -21.23 -14.73 18.21
CA VAL A 7 -21.35 -13.54 17.34
C VAL A 7 -20.21 -12.55 17.62
N VAL A 8 -19.76 -12.44 18.87
CA VAL A 8 -18.67 -11.53 19.25
C VAL A 8 -17.33 -12.01 18.67
N LEU A 9 -17.08 -13.32 18.64
CA LEU A 9 -15.85 -13.86 18.04
C LEU A 9 -15.81 -13.75 16.51
N ALA A 10 -16.95 -13.83 15.82
CA ALA A 10 -16.99 -13.71 14.36
C ALA A 10 -16.61 -12.31 13.86
N LEU A 11 -16.84 -11.26 14.66
CA LEU A 11 -16.45 -9.87 14.34
C LEU A 11 -14.95 -9.60 14.52
N ALA A 12 -14.25 -10.38 15.36
CA ALA A 12 -12.84 -10.15 15.66
C ALA A 12 -11.88 -10.61 14.54
N GLY A 13 -12.33 -11.49 13.64
CA GLY A 13 -11.48 -12.07 12.58
C GLY A 13 -11.32 -11.22 11.32
N ALA A 14 -12.12 -10.17 11.13
CA ALA A 14 -12.18 -9.42 9.86
C ALA A 14 -11.13 -8.29 9.74
N ALA A 15 -10.29 -8.08 10.75
CA ALA A 15 -9.36 -6.95 10.79
C ALA A 15 -7.92 -7.32 10.38
N VAL A 16 -7.72 -8.33 9.53
CA VAL A 16 -6.43 -8.48 8.82
C VAL A 16 -6.43 -7.50 7.65
N THR A 17 -6.40 -6.21 7.96
CA THR A 17 -6.09 -5.20 6.94
C THR A 17 -4.60 -5.29 6.68
N SER A 18 -4.21 -5.71 5.49
CA SER A 18 -2.84 -5.54 5.00
C SER A 18 -2.51 -4.05 5.08
N ALA A 19 -1.83 -3.65 6.16
CA ALA A 19 -1.41 -2.26 6.29
C ALA A 19 -0.39 -1.98 5.17
N PRO A 20 -0.56 -0.88 4.42
CA PRO A 20 0.30 -0.60 3.30
C PRO A 20 1.74 -0.44 3.76
N ALA A 21 2.67 -1.05 3.03
CA ALA A 21 4.09 -0.91 3.29
C ALA A 21 4.47 0.58 3.25
N GLN A 22 5.03 1.09 4.36
CA GLN A 22 5.53 2.45 4.43
C GLN A 22 6.58 2.64 3.32
N ALA A 23 6.26 3.47 2.31
CA ALA A 23 7.20 3.75 1.23
C ALA A 23 8.52 4.28 1.83
N ARG A 24 9.58 3.48 1.68
CA ARG A 24 10.96 3.77 2.05
C ARG A 24 11.70 4.24 0.78
N PRO A 25 12.88 4.87 0.89
CA PRO A 25 13.73 5.12 -0.28
C PRO A 25 14.07 3.80 -0.98
N CYS A 26 14.04 3.79 -2.32
CA CYS A 26 14.41 2.61 -3.09
C CYS A 26 15.87 2.21 -2.85
N GLY A 27 16.13 0.91 -2.67
CA GLY A 27 17.50 0.40 -2.58
C GLY A 27 18.25 0.53 -3.91
N LEU A 28 19.59 0.70 -3.83
CA LEU A 28 20.43 0.69 -5.02
C LEU A 28 20.34 -0.67 -5.73
N GLY A 29 20.19 -0.65 -7.05
CA GLY A 29 20.04 -1.87 -7.84
C GLY A 29 18.66 -2.53 -7.71
N ASN A 30 17.66 -1.83 -7.17
CA ASN A 30 16.26 -2.27 -7.17
C ASN A 30 15.42 -1.43 -8.13
N TYR A 31 14.33 -2.04 -8.60
CA TYR A 31 13.22 -1.36 -9.25
C TYR A 31 12.10 -1.20 -8.22
N CYS A 32 11.68 0.04 -7.96
CA CYS A 32 10.65 0.34 -6.98
C CYS A 32 9.45 1.07 -7.61
N VAL A 33 8.26 0.73 -7.12
CA VAL A 33 7.00 1.40 -7.50
C VAL A 33 6.25 1.78 -6.24
N THR A 34 5.93 3.07 -6.12
CA THR A 34 4.98 3.58 -5.13
C THR A 34 3.69 3.96 -5.84
N THR A 35 2.57 3.32 -5.52
CA THR A 35 1.24 3.66 -6.05
C THR A 35 0.48 4.46 -5.01
N TYR A 36 -0.11 5.59 -5.40
CA TYR A 36 -0.91 6.46 -4.53
C TYR A 36 -2.39 6.34 -4.87
N TYR A 37 -3.23 6.25 -3.83
CA TYR A 37 -4.66 6.04 -3.92
C TYR A 37 -5.43 7.21 -3.29
N SER A 38 -6.67 7.43 -3.72
CA SER A 38 -7.52 8.50 -3.15
C SER A 38 -7.99 8.22 -1.73
N ASP A 39 -8.05 6.96 -1.34
CA ASP A 39 -8.72 6.49 -0.12
C ASP A 39 -8.04 5.26 0.48
N SER A 40 -8.42 4.94 1.73
CA SER A 40 -7.85 3.84 2.49
C SER A 40 -8.31 2.45 2.04
N SER A 41 -9.15 2.33 1.03
CA SER A 41 -9.51 1.03 0.43
C SER A 41 -8.63 0.64 -0.75
N TRP A 42 -7.72 1.53 -1.17
CA TRP A 42 -6.76 1.32 -2.27
C TRP A 42 -7.43 0.91 -3.59
N THR A 43 -8.63 1.45 -3.87
CA THR A 43 -9.40 1.09 -5.07
C THR A 43 -9.15 2.02 -6.24
N THR A 44 -8.89 3.30 -5.97
CA THR A 44 -8.73 4.33 -7.01
C THR A 44 -7.33 4.91 -6.98
N VAL A 45 -6.55 4.65 -8.04
CA VAL A 45 -5.19 5.18 -8.21
C VAL A 45 -5.25 6.64 -8.65
N VAL A 46 -4.52 7.51 -7.95
CA VAL A 46 -4.44 8.95 -8.23
C VAL A 46 -3.01 9.42 -8.55
N GLY A 47 -2.03 8.54 -8.43
CA GLY A 47 -0.66 8.83 -8.81
C GLY A 47 0.25 7.62 -8.66
N GLN A 48 1.45 7.74 -9.23
CA GLN A 48 2.49 6.73 -9.10
C GLN A 48 3.87 7.38 -9.11
N MET A 49 4.81 6.78 -8.42
CA MET A 49 6.24 7.04 -8.51
C MET A 49 6.94 5.75 -8.88
N VAL A 50 7.82 5.81 -9.87
CA VAL A 50 8.67 4.70 -10.30
C VAL A 50 10.13 5.12 -10.15
N GLU A 51 10.91 4.24 -9.54
CA GLU A 51 12.36 4.34 -9.43
C GLU A 51 12.97 3.14 -10.16
N GLU A 52 13.78 3.42 -11.17
CA GLU A 52 14.42 2.43 -12.03
C GLU A 52 15.78 2.00 -11.47
N CYS A 53 16.27 0.86 -11.95
CA CYS A 53 17.52 0.24 -11.48
C CYS A 53 18.74 1.18 -11.49
N GLU A 54 18.79 2.09 -12.47
CA GLU A 54 19.90 3.02 -12.68
C GLU A 54 19.79 4.30 -11.84
N GLY A 55 18.80 4.37 -10.94
CA GLY A 55 18.49 5.55 -10.13
C GLY A 55 17.67 6.62 -10.86
N GLY A 56 17.29 6.35 -12.11
CA GLY A 56 16.31 7.13 -12.85
C GLY A 56 14.89 6.89 -12.37
N GLY A 57 13.92 7.58 -12.96
CA GLY A 57 12.53 7.39 -12.60
C GLY A 57 11.64 8.56 -12.94
N GLY A 58 10.38 8.44 -12.56
CA GLY A 58 9.37 9.45 -12.82
C GLY A 58 8.18 9.32 -11.89
N SER A 59 7.40 10.39 -11.81
CA SER A 59 6.14 10.38 -11.08
C SER A 59 5.06 11.11 -11.87
N TRP A 60 3.81 10.69 -11.66
CA TRP A 60 2.64 11.34 -12.20
C TRP A 60 1.52 11.39 -11.16
N GLY A 61 0.58 12.31 -11.36
CA GLY A 61 -0.60 12.44 -10.51
C GLY A 61 -0.28 13.08 -9.16
N VAL A 62 -0.99 12.64 -8.11
CA VAL A 62 -0.95 13.22 -6.76
C VAL A 62 -0.44 12.21 -5.75
N ARG A 63 0.48 12.64 -4.87
CA ARG A 63 0.95 11.85 -3.74
C ARG A 63 -0.04 11.96 -2.59
N THR A 64 -0.43 10.83 -2.02
CA THR A 64 -1.35 10.76 -0.87
C THR A 64 -0.76 9.89 0.24
N ILE A 65 -1.45 9.87 1.39
CA ILE A 65 -1.07 9.00 2.51
C ILE A 65 -1.47 7.53 2.27
N TYR A 66 -2.47 7.30 1.42
CA TYR A 66 -2.91 5.96 1.05
C TYR A 66 -2.05 5.51 -0.12
N LYS A 67 -1.00 4.76 0.18
CA LYS A 67 0.00 4.36 -0.81
C LYS A 67 0.36 2.90 -0.63
N ASP A 68 0.80 2.25 -1.70
CA ASP A 68 1.44 0.93 -1.63
C ASP A 68 2.85 1.03 -2.21
N PHE A 69 3.78 0.22 -1.70
CA PHE A 69 5.18 0.22 -2.12
C PHE A 69 5.61 -1.21 -2.47
N THR A 70 6.08 -1.39 -3.70
CA THR A 70 6.67 -2.64 -4.19
C THR A 70 8.12 -2.38 -4.57
N GLU A 71 9.01 -3.26 -4.12
CA GLU A 71 10.44 -3.24 -4.42
C GLU A 71 10.87 -4.62 -4.91
N ARG A 72 11.67 -4.66 -5.97
CA ARG A 72 12.27 -5.89 -6.50
C ARG A 72 13.71 -5.65 -6.94
N PRO A 73 14.60 -6.65 -6.81
CA PRO A 73 15.94 -6.56 -7.36
C PRO A 73 15.91 -6.47 -8.88
N CYS A 74 16.88 -5.72 -9.38
CA CYS A 74 17.46 -5.90 -10.70
C CYS A 74 18.58 -6.96 -10.57
#